data_AF-A0A7V8XI74-F1
#
_entry.id   AF-A0A7V8XI74-F1
#
_cell.length_a   1.000
_cell.length_b   1.000
_cell.length_c   1.000
_cell.angle_alpha   90.00
_cell.angle_beta   90.00
_cell.angle_gamma   90.00
#
_symmetry.space_group_name_H-M   'P 1'
#
loop_
_entity.id
_entity.type
_entity.pdbx_description
1 polymer ?
#
loop_
_entity_poly.entity_id
_entity_poly.type
_entity_poly.pdbx_seq_one_letter_code
_entity_poly.pdbx_strand_id
1 'polypeptide(L)'
;MSVSYGGQAVLEGVMMRGPSCWAVAIRTPEGGIEEVVKDVTSPMKRHRIWRLPVIRGVIALGESLAIGFRALAISANVAAREEDDEGNVVTEISRGQIIFSFALAIGFAVMLFKVGPALLTSWLPVEDTAWFVIVEGLIRVAVFVAYIGLIGLIPDLKRVFQYHGAEHKTINALEAGSELTP
;
A
#
# COMPACT_ATOMS: atom_id res chain seq x y z
N MET A 1 -10.29 -24.92 -10.11
CA MET A 1 -10.20 -23.98 -8.97
C MET A 1 -9.92 -22.63 -9.56
N SER A 2 -10.75 -21.62 -9.32
CA SER A 2 -10.41 -20.24 -9.71
C SER A 2 -9.18 -19.83 -8.90
N VAL A 3 -8.12 -19.42 -9.57
CA VAL A 3 -6.94 -18.88 -8.92
C VAL A 3 -7.29 -17.46 -8.51
N SER A 4 -7.27 -17.16 -7.22
CA SER A 4 -7.49 -15.80 -6.73
C SER A 4 -6.19 -15.02 -6.82
N TYR A 5 -6.27 -13.86 -7.46
CA TYR A 5 -5.22 -12.86 -7.49
C TYR A 5 -5.64 -11.68 -6.62
N GLY A 6 -4.65 -10.99 -6.06
CA GLY A 6 -4.85 -9.69 -5.44
C GLY A 6 -3.74 -8.75 -5.87
N GLY A 7 -3.88 -7.46 -5.62
CA GLY A 7 -2.86 -6.50 -5.96
C GLY A 7 -2.73 -5.36 -4.95
N GLN A 8 -1.80 -4.48 -5.26
CA GLN A 8 -1.55 -3.23 -4.54
C GLN A 8 -0.94 -2.21 -5.50
N ALA A 9 -1.41 -0.97 -5.47
CA ALA A 9 -0.71 0.12 -6.13
C ALA A 9 0.62 0.41 -5.41
N VAL A 10 1.65 0.72 -6.17
CA VAL A 10 2.95 1.17 -5.69
C VAL A 10 3.36 2.46 -6.40
N LEU A 11 4.50 3.05 -6.04
CA LEU A 11 4.99 4.24 -6.73
C LEU A 11 5.29 3.87 -8.19
N GLU A 12 4.72 4.63 -9.13
CA GLU A 12 4.86 4.39 -10.57
C GLU A 12 4.46 3.00 -11.08
N GLY A 13 3.63 2.25 -10.35
CA GLY A 13 3.36 0.88 -10.75
C GLY A 13 2.31 0.12 -9.98
N VAL A 14 2.21 -1.18 -10.28
CA VAL A 14 1.30 -2.12 -9.63
C VAL A 14 2.03 -3.38 -9.20
N MET A 15 1.66 -3.91 -8.04
CA MET A 15 2.04 -5.23 -7.55
C MET A 15 0.86 -6.17 -7.68
N MET A 16 1.10 -7.34 -8.24
CA MET A 16 0.14 -8.44 -8.35
C MET A 16 0.65 -9.66 -7.58
N ARG A 17 -0.23 -10.31 -6.83
CA ARG A 17 0.06 -11.50 -6.04
C ARG A 17 -0.83 -12.64 -6.47
N GLY A 18 -0.19 -13.75 -6.86
CA GLY A 18 -0.82 -15.05 -7.02
C GLY A 18 -0.50 -16.02 -5.87
N PRO A 19 -0.88 -17.30 -6.01
CA PRO A 19 -0.64 -18.32 -4.97
C PRO A 19 0.82 -18.72 -4.76
N SER A 20 1.64 -18.61 -5.81
CA SER A 20 3.03 -19.09 -5.84
C SER A 20 4.06 -17.99 -5.99
N CYS A 21 3.70 -16.87 -6.63
CA CYS A 21 4.58 -15.74 -6.87
C CYS A 21 3.83 -14.43 -6.71
N TRP A 22 4.60 -13.35 -6.59
CA TRP A 22 4.13 -11.99 -6.74
C TRP A 22 5.09 -11.25 -7.69
N ALA A 23 4.54 -10.33 -8.45
CA ALA A 23 5.26 -9.52 -9.42
C ALA A 23 4.95 -8.05 -9.16
N VAL A 24 5.94 -7.18 -9.34
CA VAL A 24 5.75 -5.73 -9.35
C VAL A 24 6.28 -5.17 -10.65
N ALA A 25 5.45 -4.38 -11.34
CA ALA A 25 5.80 -3.71 -12.58
C ALA A 25 5.81 -2.20 -12.32
N ILE A 26 6.95 -1.56 -12.53
CA ILE A 26 7.21 -0.17 -12.14
C ILE A 26 7.70 0.59 -13.37
N ARG A 27 7.12 1.76 -13.65
CA ARG A 27 7.60 2.66 -14.69
C ARG A 27 8.88 3.35 -14.22
N THR A 28 9.94 3.25 -15.01
CA THR A 28 11.21 3.94 -14.74
C THR A 28 11.10 5.43 -15.09
N PRO A 29 11.96 6.31 -14.54
CA PRO A 29 12.00 7.72 -14.93
C PRO A 29 12.20 7.94 -16.44
N GLU A 30 12.89 7.01 -17.11
CA GLU A 30 13.13 7.01 -18.57
C GLU A 30 11.90 6.58 -19.40
N GLY A 31 10.83 6.11 -18.74
CA GLY A 31 9.58 5.68 -19.37
C GLY A 31 9.48 4.17 -19.67
N GLY A 32 10.54 3.40 -19.39
CA GLY A 32 10.55 1.94 -19.45
C GLY A 32 9.73 1.30 -18.33
N ILE A 33 9.66 -0.04 -18.31
CA ILE A 33 9.01 -0.81 -17.25
C ILE A 33 10.02 -1.81 -16.69
N GLU A 34 10.31 -1.69 -15.39
CA GLU A 34 11.09 -2.67 -14.64
C GLU A 34 10.12 -3.66 -13.97
N GLU A 35 10.31 -4.95 -14.24
CA GLU A 35 9.51 -6.03 -13.65
C GLU A 35 10.37 -6.80 -12.64
N VAL A 36 9.83 -6.99 -11.43
CA VAL A 36 10.46 -7.82 -10.40
C VAL A 36 9.50 -8.92 -9.96
N VAL A 37 9.86 -10.17 -10.23
CA VAL A 37 9.10 -11.36 -9.85
C VAL A 37 9.78 -12.07 -8.68
N LYS A 38 9.01 -12.45 -7.65
CA LYS A 38 9.50 -13.18 -6.48
C LYS A 38 8.53 -14.28 -6.05
N ASP A 39 9.07 -15.36 -5.49
CA ASP A 39 8.26 -16.45 -4.95
C ASP A 39 7.54 -16.07 -3.65
N VAL A 40 6.34 -16.62 -3.48
CA VAL A 40 5.58 -16.60 -2.23
C VAL A 40 5.96 -17.83 -1.42
N THR A 41 6.85 -17.63 -0.44
CA THR A 41 7.17 -18.64 0.56
C THR A 41 6.27 -18.46 1.78
N SER A 42 5.39 -19.43 2.03
CA SER A 42 4.46 -19.37 3.16
C SER A 42 4.81 -20.38 4.26
N PRO A 43 4.98 -19.95 5.53
CA PRO A 43 5.13 -20.85 6.67
C PRO A 43 3.93 -21.80 6.84
N MET A 44 2.76 -21.44 6.31
CA MET A 44 1.56 -22.27 6.35
C MET A 44 1.71 -23.58 5.56
N LYS A 45 2.66 -23.65 4.61
CA LYS A 45 3.01 -24.90 3.91
C LYS A 45 3.80 -25.87 4.79
N ARG A 46 4.43 -25.39 5.87
CA ARG A 46 5.37 -26.17 6.69
C ARG A 46 4.73 -26.91 7.87
N HIS A 47 3.76 -26.31 8.57
CA HIS A 47 3.07 -26.99 9.68
C HIS A 47 1.55 -26.77 9.68
N ARG A 48 0.80 -27.85 9.95
CA ARG A 48 -0.67 -27.88 9.96
C ARG A 48 -1.31 -26.92 10.98
N ILE A 49 -0.62 -26.64 12.08
CA ILE A 49 -1.12 -25.75 13.14
C ILE A 49 -1.32 -24.30 12.65
N TRP A 50 -0.51 -23.86 11.68
CA TRP A 50 -0.60 -22.52 11.08
C TRP A 50 -1.82 -22.34 10.17
N ARG A 51 -2.59 -23.41 9.90
CA ARG A 51 -3.78 -23.38 9.04
C ARG A 51 -5.09 -23.19 9.82
N LEU A 52 -5.03 -23.08 11.16
CA LEU A 52 -6.21 -22.84 11.99
C LEU A 52 -6.85 -21.46 11.69
N PRO A 53 -8.18 -21.30 11.73
CA PRO A 53 -8.90 -20.17 11.14
C PRO A 53 -8.53 -18.76 11.64
N VAL A 54 -8.02 -18.64 12.86
CA VAL A 54 -7.51 -17.37 13.41
C VAL A 54 -6.03 -17.17 13.08
N ILE A 55 -5.22 -18.21 13.35
CA ILE A 55 -3.77 -18.19 13.12
C ILE A 55 -3.45 -17.98 11.65
N ARG A 56 -4.20 -18.64 10.74
CA ARG A 56 -4.09 -18.46 9.30
C ARG A 56 -4.28 -17.01 8.89
N GLY A 57 -5.20 -16.30 9.54
CA GLY A 57 -5.55 -14.92 9.21
C GLY A 57 -4.41 -13.98 9.60
N VAL A 58 -3.88 -14.16 10.80
CA VAL A 58 -2.72 -13.39 11.29
C VAL A 58 -1.49 -13.61 10.40
N ILE A 59 -1.19 -14.85 10.04
CA ILE A 59 -0.06 -15.14 9.14
C ILE A 59 -0.30 -14.55 7.75
N ALA A 60 -1.47 -14.78 7.16
CA ALA A 60 -1.79 -14.25 5.84
C ALA A 60 -1.73 -12.71 5.81
N LEU A 61 -2.20 -12.04 6.86
CA LEU A 61 -2.08 -10.60 7.01
C LEU A 61 -0.60 -10.17 7.12
N GLY A 62 0.18 -10.85 7.97
CA GLY A 62 1.61 -10.58 8.14
C GLY A 62 2.40 -10.80 6.85
N GLU A 63 2.12 -11.85 6.09
CA GLU A 63 2.70 -12.10 4.77
C GLU A 63 2.32 -11.01 3.76
N SER A 64 1.04 -10.60 3.74
CA SER A 64 0.54 -9.59 2.82
C SER A 64 1.17 -8.23 3.08
N LEU A 65 1.24 -7.82 4.36
CA LEU A 65 2.00 -6.63 4.80
C LEU A 65 3.49 -6.78 4.44
N ALA A 66 4.06 -7.94 4.76
CA ALA A 66 5.36 -8.45 4.35
C ALA A 66 5.75 -8.07 2.91
N ILE A 67 4.91 -8.53 1.98
CA ILE A 67 5.08 -8.39 0.54
C ILE A 67 4.79 -6.95 0.11
N GLY A 68 3.72 -6.34 0.63
CA GLY A 68 3.35 -4.96 0.33
C GLY A 68 4.45 -3.95 0.66
N PHE A 69 5.05 -4.06 1.85
CA PHE A 69 6.19 -3.21 2.24
C PHE A 69 7.43 -3.44 1.35
N ARG A 70 7.72 -4.70 0.97
CA ARG A 70 8.81 -4.99 0.04
C ARG A 70 8.55 -4.40 -1.34
N ALA A 71 7.33 -4.51 -1.85
CA ALA A 71 6.94 -3.94 -3.14
C ALA A 71 7.06 -2.41 -3.14
N LEU A 72 6.59 -1.74 -2.09
CA LEU A 72 6.73 -0.29 -1.92
C LEU A 72 8.21 0.15 -1.83
N ALA A 73 9.04 -0.61 -1.10
CA ALA A 73 10.46 -0.33 -1.00
C ALA A 73 11.18 -0.49 -2.36
N ILE A 74 10.84 -1.54 -3.13
CA ILE A 74 11.38 -1.73 -4.49
C ILE A 74 10.94 -0.59 -5.40
N SER A 75 9.65 -0.23 -5.40
CA SER A 75 9.15 0.85 -6.24
C SER A 75 9.75 2.20 -5.88
N ALA A 76 9.94 2.48 -4.59
CA ALA A 76 10.56 3.72 -4.14
C ALA A 76 12.01 3.82 -4.62
N ASN A 77 12.77 2.72 -4.56
CA ASN A 77 14.13 2.70 -5.08
C ASN A 77 14.14 2.89 -6.60
N VAL A 78 13.33 2.16 -7.36
CA VAL A 78 13.28 2.31 -8.83
C VAL A 78 12.86 3.72 -9.25
N ALA A 79 11.87 4.31 -8.57
CA ALA A 79 11.39 5.65 -8.87
C ALA A 79 12.38 6.77 -8.47
N ALA A 80 13.26 6.50 -7.49
CA ALA A 80 14.28 7.44 -7.01
C ALA A 80 15.68 7.19 -7.58
N ARG A 81 15.83 6.21 -8.47
CA ARG A 81 17.09 5.96 -9.19
C ARG A 81 17.35 7.13 -10.12
N GLU A 82 18.42 7.85 -9.83
CA GLU A 82 19.07 8.75 -10.77
C GLU A 82 20.32 8.04 -11.31
N GLU A 83 20.42 7.94 -12.63
CA GLU A 83 21.61 7.45 -13.31
C GLU A 83 22.48 8.65 -13.71
N ASP A 84 23.79 8.56 -13.52
CA ASP A 84 24.72 9.55 -14.09
C ASP A 84 24.88 9.33 -15.61
N ASP A 85 25.60 10.24 -16.28
CA ASP A 85 25.88 10.16 -17.72
C ASP A 85 26.64 8.87 -18.12
N GLU A 86 27.15 8.09 -17.16
CA GLU A 86 27.85 6.81 -17.35
C GLU A 86 26.99 5.58 -17.01
N GLY A 87 25.71 5.76 -16.63
CA GLY A 87 24.77 4.69 -16.27
C GLY A 87 24.98 4.11 -14.87
N ASN A 88 25.71 4.79 -13.99
CA ASN A 88 25.85 4.38 -12.60
C ASN A 88 24.70 4.94 -11.76
N VAL A 89 24.16 4.12 -10.86
CA VAL A 89 23.12 4.55 -9.92
C VAL A 89 23.73 5.49 -8.87
N VAL A 90 23.36 6.77 -8.92
CA VAL A 90 23.86 7.83 -8.03
C VAL A 90 23.11 7.85 -6.70
N THR A 91 21.82 7.51 -6.71
CA THR A 91 20.94 7.58 -5.55
C THR A 91 20.21 6.25 -5.32
N GLU A 92 20.59 5.53 -4.26
CA GLU A 92 19.77 4.45 -3.70
C GLU A 92 19.29 4.84 -2.30
N ILE A 93 17.99 4.66 -2.02
CA ILE A 93 17.45 4.90 -0.68
C ILE A 93 17.90 3.74 0.21
N SER A 94 18.66 4.07 1.25
CA SER A 94 19.15 3.05 2.18
C SER A 94 17.99 2.37 2.92
N ARG A 95 18.15 1.10 3.30
CA ARG A 95 17.15 0.39 4.12
C ARG A 95 16.79 1.13 5.40
N GLY A 96 17.75 1.83 6.01
CA GLY A 96 17.53 2.64 7.21
C GLY A 96 16.59 3.82 6.95
N GLN A 97 16.78 4.54 5.84
CA GLN A 97 15.89 5.64 5.44
C GLN A 97 14.47 5.16 5.12
N ILE A 98 14.33 4.00 4.46
CA ILE A 98 13.01 3.40 4.19
C ILE A 98 12.29 3.07 5.50
N ILE A 99 12.98 2.40 6.44
CA ILE A 99 12.41 2.06 7.75
C ILE A 99 12.02 3.32 8.52
N PHE A 100 12.90 4.33 8.55
CA PHE A 100 12.62 5.60 9.20
C PHE A 100 11.41 6.31 8.59
N SER A 101 11.31 6.35 7.27
CA SER A 101 10.19 6.98 6.55
C SER A 101 8.87 6.27 6.86
N PHE A 102 8.86 4.93 6.90
CA PHE A 102 7.67 4.17 7.32
C PHE A 102 7.29 4.42 8.78
N ALA A 103 8.27 4.46 9.69
CA ALA A 103 8.00 4.77 11.10
C ALA A 103 7.40 6.16 11.26
N LEU A 104 7.95 7.16 10.56
CA LEU A 104 7.42 8.52 10.53
C LEU A 104 6.01 8.56 9.95
N ALA A 105 5.75 7.87 8.83
CA ALA A 105 4.44 7.80 8.20
C ALA A 105 3.38 7.15 9.11
N ILE A 106 3.73 6.05 9.80
CA ILE A 106 2.84 5.41 10.78
C ILE A 106 2.56 6.35 11.95
N GLY A 107 3.59 7.02 12.49
CA GLY A 107 3.43 8.00 13.56
C GLY A 107 2.51 9.15 13.14
N PHE A 108 2.73 9.70 11.95
CA PHE A 108 1.87 10.73 11.37
C PHE A 108 0.43 10.24 11.21
N ALA A 109 0.21 9.03 10.69
CA ALA A 109 -1.13 8.46 10.53
C ALA A 109 -1.86 8.27 11.87
N VAL A 110 -1.17 7.78 12.92
CA VAL A 110 -1.74 7.67 14.27
C VAL A 110 -2.11 9.04 14.83
N MET A 111 -1.21 10.02 14.65
CA MET A 111 -1.48 11.38 15.10
C MET A 111 -2.66 12.01 14.35
N LEU A 112 -2.74 11.84 13.03
CA LEU A 112 -3.76 12.46 12.21
C LEU A 112 -5.14 11.79 12.33
N PHE A 113 -5.21 10.46 12.44
CA PHE A 113 -6.50 9.74 12.39
C PHE A 113 -7.00 9.23 13.74
N LYS A 114 -6.13 9.08 14.75
CA LYS A 114 -6.54 8.63 16.08
C LYS A 114 -6.44 9.72 17.13
N VAL A 115 -5.30 10.39 17.22
CA VAL A 115 -5.05 11.39 18.28
C VAL A 115 -5.73 12.71 17.92
N GLY A 116 -5.55 13.18 16.69
CA GLY A 116 -6.09 14.45 16.18
C GLY A 116 -7.60 14.57 16.36
N PRO A 117 -8.43 13.63 15.85
CA PRO A 117 -9.88 13.69 16.00
C PRO A 117 -10.31 13.67 17.47
N ALA A 118 -9.66 12.86 18.30
CA ALA A 118 -9.95 12.82 19.74
C ALA A 118 -9.61 14.15 20.44
N LEU A 119 -8.45 14.76 20.11
CA LEU A 119 -8.04 16.05 20.65
C LEU A 119 -8.98 17.18 20.19
N LEU A 120 -9.31 17.23 18.90
CA LEU A 120 -10.27 18.19 18.35
C LEU A 120 -11.64 18.08 19.03
N THR A 121 -12.11 16.85 19.25
CA THR A 121 -13.39 16.60 19.94
C THR A 121 -13.32 17.03 21.41
N SER A 122 -12.18 16.82 22.08
CA SER A 122 -12.00 17.20 23.49
C SER A 122 -12.03 18.71 23.75
N TRP A 123 -11.81 19.53 22.73
CA TRP A 123 -11.98 20.99 22.82
C TRP A 123 -13.43 21.45 22.61
N LEU A 124 -14.32 20.56 22.17
CA LEU A 124 -15.73 20.86 22.05
C LEU A 124 -16.42 20.61 23.40
N PRO A 125 -17.43 21.41 23.78
CA PRO A 125 -18.18 21.24 25.02
C PRO A 125 -19.18 20.09 24.89
N VAL A 126 -18.69 18.87 24.65
CA VAL A 126 -19.49 17.64 24.54
C VAL A 126 -19.22 16.79 25.77
N GLU A 127 -20.09 16.92 26.78
CA GLU A 127 -19.93 16.23 28.07
C GLU A 127 -20.48 14.80 28.04
N ASP A 128 -21.50 14.55 27.23
CA ASP A 128 -22.12 13.23 27.11
C ASP A 128 -21.23 12.27 26.31
N THR A 129 -20.99 11.08 26.87
CA THR A 129 -20.09 10.09 26.28
C THR A 129 -20.60 9.55 24.94
N ALA A 130 -21.92 9.39 24.76
CA ALA A 130 -22.46 8.91 23.51
C ALA A 130 -22.30 9.95 22.40
N TRP A 131 -22.58 11.22 22.70
CA TRP A 131 -22.34 12.32 21.78
C TRP A 131 -20.86 12.52 21.46
N PHE A 132 -19.97 12.34 22.43
CA PHE A 132 -18.52 12.43 22.19
C PHE A 132 -18.08 11.42 21.12
N VAL A 133 -18.50 10.15 21.24
CA VAL A 133 -18.14 9.10 20.28
C VAL A 133 -18.69 9.38 18.88
N ILE A 134 -19.93 9.88 18.79
CA ILE A 134 -20.55 10.24 17.50
C ILE A 134 -19.78 11.40 16.85
N VAL A 135 -19.51 12.46 17.59
CA VAL A 135 -18.81 13.65 17.08
C VAL A 135 -17.37 13.31 16.71
N GLU A 136 -16.64 12.56 17.53
CA GLU A 136 -15.28 12.08 17.21
C GLU A 136 -15.29 11.25 15.92
N GLY A 137 -16.27 10.35 15.78
CA GLY A 137 -16.45 9.53 14.58
C GLY A 137 -16.67 10.38 13.33
N LEU A 138 -17.56 11.38 13.39
CA LEU A 138 -17.83 12.30 12.30
C LEU A 138 -16.59 13.12 11.92
N ILE A 139 -15.88 13.68 12.92
CA ILE A 139 -14.63 14.41 12.70
C ILE A 139 -13.60 13.50 12.05
N ARG A 140 -13.46 12.26 12.52
CA ARG A 140 -12.51 11.29 11.94
C ARG A 140 -12.82 10.99 10.47
N VAL A 141 -14.08 10.78 10.12
CA VAL A 141 -14.49 10.56 8.72
C VAL A 141 -14.24 11.80 7.88
N ALA A 142 -14.57 12.99 8.39
CA ALA A 142 -14.31 14.25 7.70
C ALA A 142 -12.81 14.47 7.44
N VAL A 143 -11.97 14.25 8.45
CA VAL A 143 -10.50 14.32 8.34
C VAL A 143 -9.99 13.30 7.33
N PHE A 144 -10.51 12.07 7.34
CA PHE A 144 -10.12 11.03 6.37
C PHE A 144 -10.45 11.42 4.94
N VAL A 145 -11.67 11.88 4.67
CA VAL A 145 -12.09 12.31 3.33
C VAL A 145 -11.30 13.53 2.87
N ALA A 146 -11.13 14.52 3.74
CA ALA A 146 -10.33 15.71 3.45
C ALA A 146 -8.87 15.34 3.15
N TYR A 147 -8.27 14.45 3.93
CA TYR A 147 -6.91 13.96 3.70
C TYR A 147 -6.75 13.32 2.33
N ILE A 148 -7.60 12.34 1.98
CA ILE A 148 -7.55 11.67 0.66
C ILE A 148 -7.73 12.67 -0.48
N GLY A 149 -8.67 13.62 -0.33
CA GLY A 149 -8.90 14.68 -1.30
C GLY A 149 -7.67 15.58 -1.49
N LEU A 150 -7.03 16.00 -0.40
CA LEU A 150 -5.84 16.87 -0.44
C LEU A 150 -4.62 16.17 -1.02
N ILE A 151 -4.31 14.95 -0.57
CA ILE A 151 -3.14 14.22 -1.08
C ILE A 151 -3.33 13.83 -2.54
N GLY A 152 -4.56 13.61 -3.00
CA GLY A 152 -4.87 13.33 -4.40
C GLY A 152 -4.58 14.50 -5.35
N LEU A 153 -4.32 15.70 -4.82
CA LEU A 153 -3.86 16.85 -5.61
C LEU A 153 -2.36 16.78 -5.90
N ILE A 154 -1.60 15.99 -5.14
CA ILE A 154 -0.17 15.81 -5.34
C ILE A 154 0.04 14.90 -6.56
N PRO A 155 0.81 15.32 -7.59
CA PRO A 155 0.94 14.57 -8.85
C PRO A 155 1.33 13.10 -8.68
N ASP A 156 2.28 12.83 -7.78
CA ASP A 156 2.78 11.47 -7.53
C ASP A 156 1.71 10.58 -6.91
N LEU A 157 0.96 11.09 -5.92
CA LEU A 157 -0.11 10.31 -5.29
C LEU A 157 -1.34 10.17 -6.18
N LYS A 158 -1.61 11.18 -7.02
CA LYS A 158 -2.61 11.07 -8.08
C LYS A 158 -2.28 9.92 -9.03
N ARG A 159 -1.01 9.75 -9.41
CA ARG A 159 -0.55 8.61 -10.22
C ARG A 159 -0.74 7.28 -9.47
N VAL A 160 -0.39 7.20 -8.19
CA VAL A 160 -0.64 6.00 -7.37
C VAL A 160 -2.14 5.62 -7.37
N PHE A 161 -3.04 6.60 -7.26
CA PHE A 161 -4.49 6.33 -7.37
C PHE A 161 -4.92 5.85 -8.75
N GLN A 162 -4.30 6.35 -9.83
CA GLN A 162 -4.53 5.82 -11.18
C GLN A 162 -4.07 4.37 -11.30
N TYR A 163 -2.88 4.04 -10.78
CA TYR A 163 -2.38 2.66 -10.73
C TYR A 163 -3.28 1.75 -9.89
N HIS A 164 -3.84 2.24 -8.78
CA HIS A 164 -4.83 1.48 -8.01
C HIS A 164 -6.09 1.16 -8.82
N GLY A 165 -6.61 2.14 -9.57
CA GLY A 165 -7.72 1.89 -10.49
C GLY A 165 -7.34 0.90 -11.60
N ALA A 166 -6.12 0.96 -12.11
CA ALA A 166 -5.61 0.04 -13.13
C ALA A 166 -5.48 -1.40 -12.60
N GLU A 167 -5.03 -1.57 -11.34
CA GLU A 167 -4.93 -2.87 -10.67
C GLU A 167 -6.29 -3.57 -10.61
N HIS A 168 -7.31 -2.91 -10.07
CA HIS A 168 -8.67 -3.47 -10.00
C HIS A 168 -9.25 -3.81 -11.38
N LYS A 169 -9.05 -2.93 -12.37
CA LYS A 169 -9.53 -3.18 -13.74
C LYS A 169 -8.84 -4.38 -14.37
N THR A 170 -7.54 -4.54 -14.13
CA THR A 170 -6.75 -5.66 -14.67
C THR A 170 -7.21 -6.99 -14.07
N ILE A 171 -7.40 -7.03 -12.74
CA ILE A 171 -7.92 -8.24 -12.07
C ILE A 171 -9.33 -8.55 -12.56
N ASN A 172 -10.22 -7.55 -12.63
CA ASN A 172 -11.58 -7.75 -13.11
C ASN A 172 -11.63 -8.27 -14.56
N ALA A 173 -10.79 -7.74 -15.46
CA ALA A 173 -10.68 -8.22 -16.83
C ALA A 173 -10.22 -9.68 -16.88
N LEU A 174 -9.20 -10.03 -16.09
CA LEU A 174 -8.70 -11.40 -15.97
C LEU A 174 -9.78 -12.36 -15.45
N GLU A 175 -10.50 -11.98 -14.40
CA GLU A 175 -11.57 -12.78 -13.81
C GLU A 175 -12.76 -12.96 -14.76
N ALA A 176 -13.04 -11.96 -15.59
CA ALA A 176 -14.07 -11.99 -16.63
C ALA A 176 -13.61 -12.69 -17.93
N GLY A 177 -12.34 -13.12 -18.03
CA GLY A 177 -11.77 -13.66 -19.28
C GLY A 177 -11.81 -12.66 -20.45
N SER A 178 -11.84 -11.37 -20.14
CA SER A 178 -11.86 -10.29 -21.13
C SER A 178 -10.44 -9.95 -21.58
N GLU A 179 -10.31 -9.46 -22.82
CA GLU A 179 -9.03 -8.94 -23.29
C GLU A 179 -8.62 -7.68 -22.53
N LEU A 180 -7.32 -7.53 -22.26
CA LEU A 180 -6.78 -6.33 -21.64
C LEU A 180 -6.49 -5.30 -22.74
N THR A 181 -7.44 -4.40 -22.97
CA THR A 181 -7.32 -3.31 -23.95
C THR A 181 -7.10 -1.95 -23.24
N PRO A 182 -6.20 -1.09 -23.75
CA PRO A 182 -5.99 0.28 -23.23
C PRO A 182 -7.24 1.17 -23.28
#